data_AF-A0A836KTG1-F1
#
_entry.id   AF-A0A836KTG1-F1
#
_cell.length_a   1.000
_cell.length_b   1.000
_cell.length_c   1.000
_cell.angle_alpha   90.00
_cell.angle_beta   90.00
_cell.angle_gamma   90.00
#
_symmetry.space_group_name_H-M   'P 1'
#
loop_
_entity.id
_entity.type
_entity.pdbx_description
1 polymer ?
#
loop_
_entity_poly.entity_id
_entity_poly.type
_entity_poly.pdbx_seq_one_letter_code
_entity_poly.pdbx_strand_id
1 'polypeptide(L)'
;MTNDDGPPPAHDAHKRPRRAASSRGASGSIGTASSTKSAVAQRRVDPRFDPMFGRADKRMFDQNYGFLREAEEREEEERRFRIRCLKCIIRRCELEEAGEDLDEYDLSDYEQEVFGEDHQRELREMKLTPPQRLYAELEQLQRASQLYVSKTRDASVKERRSRVKTQLLRKEVAAVKSGAKARPYFPKRAAVKLATMADTFSRLNEKGGKAAVDRYIIRKRKK
;
A
#
# COMPACT_ATOMS: atom_id res chain seq x y z
N MET A 1 -42.58 -43.75 20.33
CA MET A 1 -41.57 -43.27 19.37
C MET A 1 -42.02 -41.91 18.88
N THR A 2 -41.34 -40.84 19.28
CA THR A 2 -41.59 -39.46 18.85
C THR A 2 -40.26 -38.90 18.38
N ASN A 3 -40.07 -38.86 17.06
CA ASN A 3 -38.92 -38.20 16.43
C ASN A 3 -39.24 -36.72 16.34
N ASP A 4 -38.52 -35.93 17.14
CA ASP A 4 -38.62 -34.49 17.22
C ASP A 4 -37.67 -33.88 16.18
N ASP A 5 -38.10 -33.84 14.91
CA ASP A 5 -37.39 -33.24 13.78
C ASP A 5 -37.63 -31.72 13.73
N GLY A 6 -37.29 -31.03 14.83
CA GLY A 6 -37.26 -29.58 14.89
C GLY A 6 -35.97 -29.04 14.25
N PRO A 7 -36.03 -27.92 13.50
CA PRO A 7 -34.83 -27.29 12.95
C PRO A 7 -33.90 -26.85 14.09
N PRO A 8 -32.56 -26.94 13.90
CA PRO A 8 -31.61 -26.60 14.95
C PRO A 8 -31.77 -25.13 15.38
N PRO A 9 -31.55 -24.81 16.67
CA PRO A 9 -31.74 -23.48 17.20
C PRO A 9 -30.84 -22.47 16.47
N ALA A 10 -31.41 -21.32 16.12
CA ALA A 10 -30.72 -20.25 15.40
C ALA A 10 -29.52 -19.75 16.21
N HIS A 11 -28.31 -20.05 15.75
CA HIS A 11 -27.08 -19.48 16.30
C HIS A 11 -26.89 -18.05 15.77
N ASP A 12 -26.97 -17.08 16.67
CA ASP A 12 -26.64 -15.68 16.40
C ASP A 12 -25.16 -15.55 15.95
N ALA A 13 -24.96 -15.20 14.68
CA ALA A 13 -23.63 -15.08 14.05
C ALA A 13 -22.73 -14.01 14.70
N HIS A 14 -23.30 -13.11 15.52
CA HIS A 14 -22.54 -12.07 16.22
C HIS A 14 -22.08 -12.48 17.63
N LYS A 15 -22.55 -13.62 18.14
CA LYS A 15 -22.08 -14.18 19.42
C LYS A 15 -20.84 -15.04 19.20
N ARG A 16 -19.67 -14.47 19.46
CA ARG A 16 -18.41 -15.23 19.53
C ARG A 16 -18.53 -16.35 20.58
N PRO A 17 -18.15 -17.60 20.25
CA PRO A 17 -18.14 -18.68 21.22
C PRO A 17 -17.21 -18.32 22.38
N ARG A 18 -17.74 -18.39 23.60
CA ARG A 18 -17.01 -18.16 24.84
C ARG A 18 -15.95 -19.25 24.94
N ARG A 19 -14.67 -18.89 24.77
CA ARG A 19 -13.56 -19.84 24.94
C ARG A 19 -13.64 -20.44 26.34
N ALA A 20 -13.99 -21.72 26.43
CA ALA A 20 -13.77 -22.49 27.64
C ALA A 20 -12.25 -22.50 27.88
N ALA A 21 -11.80 -21.78 28.90
CA ALA A 21 -10.44 -21.90 29.39
C ALA A 21 -10.31 -23.32 29.94
N SER A 22 -9.59 -24.18 29.22
CA SER A 22 -9.24 -25.50 29.72
C SER A 22 -8.35 -25.30 30.95
N SER A 23 -8.93 -25.46 32.14
CA SER A 23 -8.21 -25.64 33.38
C SER A 23 -7.44 -26.97 33.31
N ARG A 24 -6.20 -26.92 32.84
CA ARG A 24 -5.24 -28.00 33.03
C ARG A 24 -4.19 -27.53 34.04
N GLY A 25 -4.47 -27.89 35.29
CA GLY A 25 -3.48 -28.45 36.23
C GLY A 25 -2.37 -27.53 36.70
N ALA A 26 -2.60 -26.89 37.85
CA ALA A 26 -1.54 -26.70 38.82
C ALA A 26 -1.21 -28.06 39.46
N SER A 27 0.03 -28.51 39.33
CA SER A 27 0.66 -29.55 40.15
C SER A 27 2.16 -29.53 39.85
N GLY A 28 2.96 -29.20 40.86
CA GLY A 28 4.40 -28.95 40.73
C GLY A 28 5.26 -30.19 40.47
N SER A 29 6.53 -29.95 40.18
CA SER A 29 7.67 -30.75 40.67
C SER A 29 8.98 -30.21 40.08
N ILE A 30 9.96 -30.05 40.97
CA ILE A 30 11.36 -29.70 40.74
C ILE A 30 12.04 -30.86 40.01
N GLY A 31 12.83 -30.56 38.96
CA GLY A 31 13.62 -31.58 38.28
C GLY A 31 14.62 -30.99 37.29
N THR A 32 15.89 -31.10 37.66
CA THR A 32 17.09 -30.67 36.95
C THR A 32 17.42 -31.46 35.68
N ALA A 33 18.01 -30.75 34.72
CA ALA A 33 19.07 -31.14 33.79
C ALA A 33 18.75 -31.93 32.49
N SER A 34 19.23 -31.29 31.41
CA SER A 34 19.77 -31.85 30.15
C SER A 34 18.81 -32.41 29.10
N SER A 35 18.70 -31.68 27.98
CA SER A 35 19.07 -32.21 26.66
C SER A 35 18.73 -31.16 25.60
N THR A 36 19.78 -30.59 25.04
CA THR A 36 19.77 -29.75 23.85
C THR A 36 19.32 -30.56 22.64
N LYS A 37 18.01 -30.60 22.39
CA LYS A 37 17.48 -30.72 21.03
C LYS A 37 16.39 -29.67 20.88
N SER A 38 16.66 -28.72 20.00
CA SER A 38 15.75 -27.70 19.52
C SER A 38 14.36 -28.30 19.28
N ALA A 39 13.47 -28.18 20.26
CA ALA A 39 12.05 -28.32 20.04
C ALA A 39 11.65 -27.12 19.18
N VAL A 40 11.89 -27.23 17.88
CA VAL A 40 11.13 -26.50 16.87
C VAL A 40 9.69 -26.87 17.19
N ALA A 41 9.04 -26.02 17.97
CA ALA A 41 7.65 -26.19 18.35
C ALA A 41 6.90 -26.53 17.08
N GLN A 42 6.44 -27.78 16.96
CA GLN A 42 5.61 -28.23 15.85
C GLN A 42 4.35 -27.39 15.91
N ARG A 43 4.39 -26.23 15.25
CA ARG A 43 3.22 -25.39 15.05
C ARG A 43 2.23 -26.28 14.33
N ARG A 44 0.97 -26.29 14.77
CA ARG A 44 -0.11 -26.94 14.02
C ARG A 44 -0.09 -26.35 12.61
N VAL A 45 0.50 -27.08 11.68
CA VAL A 45 0.56 -26.71 10.27
C VAL A 45 -0.81 -27.08 9.72
N ASP A 46 -1.46 -26.12 9.06
CA ASP A 46 -2.69 -26.39 8.33
C ASP A 46 -2.36 -27.48 7.28
N PRO A 47 -3.02 -28.65 7.29
CA PRO A 47 -2.69 -29.76 6.39
C PRO A 47 -2.92 -29.42 4.91
N ARG A 48 -3.58 -28.30 4.61
CA ARG A 48 -3.71 -27.76 3.25
C ARG A 48 -2.44 -27.06 2.75
N PHE A 49 -1.52 -26.72 3.66
CA PHE A 49 -0.24 -26.11 3.35
C PHE A 49 0.87 -27.13 3.60
N ASP A 50 1.31 -27.75 2.51
CA ASP A 50 2.40 -28.70 2.53
C ASP A 50 3.71 -28.00 2.97
N PRO A 51 4.37 -28.45 4.06
CA PRO A 51 5.64 -27.92 4.53
C PRO A 51 6.77 -27.94 3.49
N MET A 52 6.68 -28.78 2.45
CA MET A 52 7.68 -28.89 1.39
C MET A 52 7.69 -27.67 0.47
N PHE A 53 6.55 -27.00 0.29
CA PHE A 53 6.48 -25.73 -0.39
C PHE A 53 6.79 -24.64 0.65
N GLY A 54 8.07 -24.29 0.76
CA GLY A 54 8.57 -23.30 1.71
C GLY A 54 7.77 -21.99 1.71
N ARG A 55 7.93 -21.18 2.76
CA ARG A 55 7.29 -19.85 2.83
C ARG A 55 7.70 -19.02 1.62
N ALA A 56 6.74 -18.41 0.93
CA ALA A 56 7.01 -17.46 -0.15
C ALA A 56 7.99 -16.38 0.33
N ASP A 57 9.24 -16.43 -0.14
CA ASP A 57 10.22 -15.41 0.16
C ASP A 57 9.91 -14.19 -0.71
N LYS A 58 9.29 -13.19 -0.08
CA LYS A 58 8.93 -11.95 -0.74
C LYS A 58 10.15 -11.28 -1.40
N ARG A 59 11.36 -11.42 -0.83
CA ARG A 59 12.57 -10.83 -1.42
C ARG A 59 12.95 -11.48 -2.73
N MET A 60 12.90 -12.80 -2.79
CA MET A 60 13.16 -13.55 -4.02
C MET A 60 12.09 -13.26 -5.07
N PHE A 61 10.82 -13.14 -4.65
CA PHE A 61 9.76 -12.72 -5.55
C PHE A 61 10.01 -11.30 -6.09
N ASP A 62 10.35 -10.36 -5.23
CA ASP A 62 10.61 -8.98 -5.62
C ASP A 62 11.83 -8.84 -6.55
N GLN A 63 12.82 -9.72 -6.44
CA GLN A 63 13.99 -9.78 -7.32
C GLN A 63 13.64 -10.39 -8.68
N ASN A 64 12.92 -11.52 -8.68
CA ASN A 64 12.61 -12.26 -9.91
C ASN A 64 11.46 -11.63 -10.71
N TYR A 65 10.55 -10.93 -10.03
CA TYR A 65 9.33 -10.33 -10.61
C TYR A 65 9.31 -8.80 -10.43
N GLY A 66 10.48 -8.16 -10.30
CA GLY A 66 10.59 -6.71 -10.24
C GLY A 66 9.97 -6.02 -11.46
N PHE A 67 10.07 -6.66 -12.63
CA PHE A 67 9.49 -6.19 -13.89
C PHE A 67 7.97 -6.00 -13.83
N LEU A 68 7.23 -6.70 -12.94
CA LEU A 68 5.79 -6.48 -12.78
C LEU A 68 5.50 -5.09 -12.22
N ARG A 69 6.32 -4.62 -11.28
CA ARG A 69 6.20 -3.25 -10.75
C ARG A 69 6.57 -2.22 -11.81
N GLU A 70 7.65 -2.48 -12.55
CA GLU A 70 8.07 -1.59 -13.65
C GLU A 70 7.00 -1.50 -14.73
N ALA A 71 6.33 -2.62 -15.05
CA ALA A 71 5.21 -2.65 -15.99
C ALA A 71 4.00 -1.86 -15.45
N GLU A 72 3.63 -2.04 -14.18
CA GLU A 72 2.57 -1.25 -13.54
C GLU A 72 2.90 0.26 -13.49
N GLU A 73 4.16 0.62 -13.23
CA GLU A 73 4.64 2.00 -13.22
C GLU A 73 4.58 2.61 -14.62
N ARG A 74 5.04 1.88 -15.64
CA ARG A 74 4.94 2.31 -17.05
C ARG A 74 3.49 2.50 -17.49
N GLU A 75 2.60 1.58 -17.13
CA GLU A 75 1.16 1.70 -17.44
C GLU A 75 0.55 2.95 -16.77
N GLU A 76 0.97 3.29 -15.54
CA GLU A 76 0.54 4.53 -14.89
C GLU A 76 1.12 5.79 -15.57
N GLU A 77 2.36 5.74 -16.06
CA GLU A 77 2.95 6.85 -16.82
C GLU A 77 2.21 7.10 -18.14
N GLU A 78 1.93 6.03 -18.89
CA GLU A 78 1.11 6.07 -20.10
C GLU A 78 -0.29 6.59 -19.81
N ARG A 79 -0.93 6.09 -18.74
CA ARG A 79 -2.25 6.57 -18.28
C ARG A 79 -2.25 8.06 -17.97
N ARG A 80 -1.22 8.56 -17.28
CA ARG A 80 -1.08 9.99 -16.97
C ARG A 80 -0.83 10.82 -18.21
N PHE A 81 -0.02 10.30 -19.13
CA PHE A 81 0.21 10.92 -20.42
C PHE A 81 -1.10 11.06 -21.20
N ARG A 82 -1.87 9.96 -21.34
CA ARG A 82 -3.19 9.95 -21.98
C ARG A 82 -4.17 10.93 -21.33
N ILE A 83 -4.21 10.99 -19.99
CA ILE A 83 -5.02 11.98 -19.26
C ILE A 83 -4.61 13.41 -19.64
N ARG A 84 -3.33 13.72 -19.81
CA ARG A 84 -2.87 15.04 -20.23
C ARG A 84 -3.33 15.36 -21.65
N CYS A 85 -3.20 14.41 -22.59
CA CYS A 85 -3.68 14.58 -23.96
C CYS A 85 -5.19 14.83 -23.99
N LEU A 86 -5.98 14.00 -23.30
CA LEU A 86 -7.44 14.16 -23.22
C LEU A 86 -7.82 15.53 -22.66
N LYS A 87 -7.15 16.02 -21.62
CA LYS A 87 -7.40 17.36 -21.07
C LYS A 87 -7.12 18.48 -22.07
N CYS A 88 -6.06 18.34 -22.86
CA CYS A 88 -5.71 19.33 -23.89
C CYS A 88 -6.79 19.37 -24.99
N ILE A 89 -7.21 18.20 -25.49
CA ILE A 89 -8.25 18.13 -26.53
C ILE A 89 -9.61 18.59 -26.00
N ILE A 90 -9.99 18.17 -24.79
CA ILE A 90 -11.22 18.64 -24.15
C ILE A 90 -11.20 20.16 -24.00
N ARG A 91 -10.09 20.73 -23.55
CA ARG A 91 -9.95 22.19 -23.42
C ARG A 91 -10.14 22.88 -24.76
N ARG A 92 -9.60 22.32 -25.85
CA ARG A 92 -9.85 22.82 -27.20
C ARG A 92 -11.33 22.76 -27.58
N CYS A 93 -12.01 21.63 -27.36
CA CYS A 93 -13.44 21.51 -27.64
C CYS A 93 -14.27 22.54 -26.85
N GLU A 94 -13.92 22.80 -25.59
CA GLU A 94 -14.60 23.83 -24.78
C GLU A 94 -14.43 25.25 -25.38
N LEU A 95 -13.26 25.57 -25.93
CA LEU A 95 -12.99 26.86 -26.58
C LEU A 95 -13.73 26.98 -27.92
N GLU A 96 -13.76 25.88 -28.70
CA GLU A 96 -14.53 25.78 -29.95
C GLU A 96 -16.04 25.99 -29.69
N GLU A 97 -16.59 25.36 -28.64
CA GLU A 97 -17.99 25.55 -28.24
C GLU A 97 -18.29 26.97 -27.73
N ALA A 98 -17.32 27.64 -27.13
CA ALA A 98 -17.44 29.02 -26.64
C ALA A 98 -17.38 30.07 -27.77
N GLY A 99 -16.98 29.69 -28.99
CA GLY A 99 -16.85 30.59 -30.13
C GLY A 99 -15.64 31.52 -30.04
N GLU A 100 -14.60 31.13 -29.31
CA GLU A 100 -13.32 31.85 -29.26
C GLU A 100 -12.52 31.57 -30.55
N ASP A 101 -11.81 32.58 -31.08
CA ASP A 101 -11.04 32.46 -32.33
C ASP A 101 -9.89 31.44 -32.17
N LEU A 102 -10.03 30.31 -32.85
CA LEU A 102 -9.10 29.17 -32.79
C LEU A 102 -7.74 29.46 -33.42
N ASP A 103 -7.67 30.48 -34.28
CA ASP A 103 -6.43 30.90 -34.95
C ASP A 103 -5.45 31.58 -33.96
N GLU A 104 -5.94 32.12 -32.83
CA GLU A 104 -5.10 32.65 -31.75
C GLU A 104 -4.61 31.55 -30.79
N TYR A 105 -5.23 30.36 -30.84
CA TYR A 105 -4.91 29.17 -30.06
C TYR A 105 -4.57 27.98 -30.96
N ASP A 106 -3.68 28.18 -31.94
CA ASP A 106 -3.08 27.06 -32.67
C ASP A 106 -2.16 26.27 -31.73
N LEU A 107 -2.78 25.40 -30.93
CA LEU A 107 -2.12 24.53 -29.96
C LEU A 107 -1.19 23.52 -30.64
N SER A 108 -1.09 23.49 -31.98
CA SER A 108 -0.25 22.53 -32.71
C SER A 108 1.24 22.63 -32.36
N ASP A 109 1.79 23.85 -32.22
CA ASP A 109 3.18 24.07 -31.83
C ASP A 109 3.42 23.64 -30.37
N TYR A 110 2.50 23.98 -29.46
CA TYR A 110 2.55 23.56 -28.06
C TYR A 110 2.35 22.04 -27.90
N GLU A 111 1.44 21.46 -28.67
CA GLU A 111 1.18 20.02 -28.69
C GLU A 111 2.42 19.26 -29.20
N GLN A 112 3.08 19.78 -30.24
CA GLN A 112 4.30 19.18 -30.79
C GLN A 112 5.48 19.30 -29.82
N GLU A 113 5.62 20.42 -29.11
CA GLU A 113 6.67 20.59 -28.09
C GLU A 113 6.41 19.72 -26.84
N VAL A 114 5.15 19.58 -26.40
CA VAL A 114 4.80 18.90 -25.14
C VAL A 114 4.63 17.39 -25.31
N PHE A 115 4.11 16.94 -26.45
CA PHE A 115 3.79 15.53 -26.70
C PHE A 115 4.72 14.87 -27.71
N GLY A 116 5.48 15.63 -28.49
CA GLY A 116 6.38 15.09 -29.51
C GLY A 116 5.67 14.63 -30.78
N GLU A 117 6.47 14.26 -31.79
CA GLU A 117 5.97 13.87 -33.12
C GLU A 117 5.22 12.53 -33.11
N ASP A 118 5.64 11.60 -32.25
CA ASP A 118 5.11 10.24 -32.17
C ASP A 118 3.61 10.21 -31.82
N HIS A 119 3.13 11.20 -31.06
CA HIS A 119 1.76 11.27 -30.56
C HIS A 119 0.83 12.16 -31.39
N GLN A 120 1.34 12.80 -32.44
CA GLN A 120 0.50 13.68 -33.28
C GLN A 120 -0.62 12.92 -33.97
N ARG A 121 -0.38 11.68 -34.41
CA ARG A 121 -1.40 10.86 -35.06
C ARG A 121 -2.56 10.56 -34.12
N GLU A 122 -2.24 10.19 -32.89
CA GLU A 122 -3.18 9.91 -31.81
C GLU A 122 -3.99 11.17 -31.43
N LEU A 123 -3.33 12.34 -31.35
CA LEU A 123 -3.97 13.63 -31.10
C LEU A 123 -4.96 13.99 -32.21
N ARG A 124 -4.59 13.80 -33.49
CA ARG A 124 -5.49 14.04 -34.63
C ARG A 124 -6.72 13.13 -34.58
N GLU A 125 -6.55 11.86 -34.20
CA GLU A 125 -7.66 10.92 -34.04
C GLU A 125 -8.59 11.35 -32.89
N MET A 126 -8.04 11.79 -31.76
CA MET A 126 -8.83 12.30 -30.64
C MET A 126 -9.65 13.55 -31.01
N LYS A 127 -9.11 14.45 -31.84
CA LYS A 127 -9.84 15.64 -32.34
C LYS A 127 -11.09 15.28 -33.16
N LEU A 128 -11.11 14.12 -33.80
CA LEU A 128 -12.28 13.62 -34.55
C LEU A 128 -13.29 12.88 -33.66
N THR A 129 -12.92 12.59 -32.41
CA THR A 129 -13.74 11.80 -31.51
C THR A 129 -14.77 12.70 -30.82
N PRO A 130 -16.04 12.27 -30.67
CA PRO A 130 -17.05 13.07 -29.97
C PRO A 130 -16.61 13.42 -28.53
N PRO A 131 -16.82 14.67 -28.06
CA PRO A 131 -16.32 15.12 -26.77
C PRO A 131 -16.86 14.29 -25.60
N GLN A 132 -18.10 13.77 -25.70
CA GLN A 132 -18.70 12.93 -24.66
C GLN A 132 -17.88 11.67 -24.40
N ARG A 133 -17.27 11.08 -25.44
CA ARG A 133 -16.39 9.91 -25.30
C ARG A 133 -15.07 10.29 -24.62
N LEU A 134 -14.51 11.45 -24.96
CA LEU A 134 -13.28 11.96 -24.35
C LEU A 134 -13.45 12.21 -22.84
N TYR A 135 -14.57 12.82 -22.44
CA TYR A 135 -14.90 13.01 -21.02
C TYR A 135 -15.05 11.68 -20.27
N ALA A 136 -15.76 10.72 -20.86
CA ALA A 136 -15.95 9.39 -20.26
C ALA A 136 -14.61 8.64 -20.09
N GLU A 137 -13.75 8.69 -21.11
CA GLU A 137 -12.41 8.10 -21.05
C GLU A 137 -11.56 8.78 -19.96
N LEU A 138 -11.55 10.12 -19.93
CA LEU A 138 -10.81 10.90 -18.94
C LEU A 138 -11.25 10.55 -17.51
N GLU A 139 -12.55 10.43 -17.26
CA GLU A 139 -13.07 10.05 -15.95
C GLU A 139 -12.63 8.64 -15.56
N GLN A 140 -12.71 7.67 -16.48
CA GLN A 140 -12.27 6.29 -16.25
C GLN A 140 -10.78 6.23 -15.90
N LEU A 141 -9.93 6.89 -16.68
CA LEU A 141 -8.49 6.91 -16.44
C LEU A 141 -8.13 7.63 -15.14
N GLN A 142 -8.83 8.71 -14.78
CA GLN A 142 -8.64 9.38 -13.50
C GLN A 142 -8.99 8.48 -12.32
N ARG A 143 -10.12 7.76 -12.39
CA ARG A 143 -10.50 6.77 -11.35
C ARG A 143 -9.45 5.67 -11.23
N ALA A 144 -8.96 5.13 -12.35
CA ALA A 144 -7.93 4.10 -12.38
C ALA A 144 -6.60 4.59 -11.75
N SER A 145 -6.14 5.79 -12.12
CA SER A 145 -4.94 6.42 -11.55
C SER A 145 -5.11 6.65 -10.04
N GLN A 146 -6.28 7.12 -9.59
CA GLN A 146 -6.56 7.30 -8.16
C GLN A 146 -6.48 5.97 -7.40
N LEU A 147 -7.03 4.89 -7.96
CA LEU A 147 -6.94 3.56 -7.38
C LEU A 147 -5.48 3.09 -7.30
N TYR A 148 -4.69 3.29 -8.36
CA TYR A 148 -3.26 2.98 -8.36
C TYR A 148 -2.51 3.74 -7.24
N VAL A 149 -2.72 5.05 -7.13
CA VAL A 149 -2.12 5.90 -6.09
C VAL A 149 -2.53 5.43 -4.69
N SER A 150 -3.79 5.03 -4.49
CA SER A 150 -4.25 4.53 -3.19
C SER A 150 -3.54 3.22 -2.79
N LYS A 151 -3.42 2.28 -3.74
CA LYS A 151 -2.76 0.97 -3.54
C LYS A 151 -1.27 1.13 -3.23
N THR A 152 -0.56 1.89 -4.07
CA THR A 152 0.89 2.11 -3.93
C THR A 152 1.23 2.92 -2.68
N ARG A 153 0.43 3.94 -2.36
CA ARG A 153 0.60 4.73 -1.13
C ARG A 153 0.49 3.86 0.11
N ASP A 154 -0.54 3.02 0.21
CA ASP A 154 -0.74 2.17 1.38
C ASP A 154 0.37 1.12 1.53
N ALA A 155 0.84 0.55 0.42
CA ALA A 155 2.00 -0.34 0.39
C ALA A 155 3.25 0.37 0.94
N SER A 156 3.55 1.57 0.43
CA SER A 156 4.72 2.36 0.86
C SER A 156 4.67 2.75 2.34
N VAL A 157 3.46 3.02 2.88
CA VAL A 157 3.27 3.34 4.30
C VAL A 157 3.47 2.10 5.17
N LYS A 158 2.96 0.93 4.76
CA LYS A 158 3.16 -0.33 5.46
C LYS A 158 4.63 -0.72 5.50
N GLU A 159 5.32 -0.62 4.37
CA GLU A 159 6.75 -0.89 4.25
C GLU A 159 7.58 0.05 5.12
N ARG A 160 7.25 1.35 5.13
CA ARG A 160 7.94 2.32 6.00
C ARG A 160 7.82 1.95 7.47
N ARG A 161 6.61 1.59 7.92
CA ARG A 161 6.39 1.15 9.31
C ARG A 161 7.18 -0.11 9.65
N SER A 162 7.23 -1.09 8.74
CA SER A 162 8.01 -2.31 8.96
C SER A 162 9.51 -2.02 8.98
N ARG A 163 10.00 -1.10 8.13
CA ARG A 163 11.38 -0.62 8.12
C ARG A 163 11.77 0.03 9.44
N VAL A 164 10.97 0.99 9.94
CA VAL A 164 11.22 1.65 11.23
C VAL A 164 11.25 0.62 12.38
N LYS A 165 10.30 -0.30 12.41
CA LYS A 165 10.27 -1.38 13.41
C LYS A 165 11.54 -2.25 13.35
N THR A 166 11.97 -2.61 12.14
CA THR A 166 13.17 -3.42 11.91
C THR A 166 14.43 -2.67 12.33
N GLN A 167 14.53 -1.36 12.04
CA GLN A 167 15.64 -0.52 12.46
C GLN A 167 15.74 -0.43 13.98
N LEU A 168 14.61 -0.24 14.69
CA LEU A 168 14.59 -0.25 16.16
C LEU A 168 15.08 -1.58 16.71
N LEU A 169 14.59 -2.70 16.16
CA LEU A 169 15.03 -4.02 16.59
C LEU A 169 16.52 -4.25 16.31
N ARG A 170 17.02 -3.81 15.16
CA ARG A 170 18.45 -3.90 14.81
C ARG A 170 19.31 -3.11 15.79
N LYS A 171 18.89 -1.91 16.20
CA LYS A 171 19.61 -1.10 17.21
C LYS A 171 19.65 -1.80 18.57
N GLU A 172 18.55 -2.39 19.00
CA GLU A 172 18.49 -3.16 20.26
C GLU A 172 19.41 -4.39 20.22
N VAL A 173 19.38 -5.14 19.12
CA VAL A 173 20.27 -6.30 18.93
C VAL A 173 21.74 -5.87 18.91
N ALA A 174 22.06 -4.76 18.25
CA ALA A 174 23.41 -4.21 18.24
C ALA A 174 23.89 -3.82 19.65
N ALA A 175 23.03 -3.16 20.44
CA ALA A 175 23.35 -2.78 21.83
C ALA A 175 23.59 -3.99 22.75
N VAL A 176 22.93 -5.11 22.48
CA VAL A 176 23.18 -6.36 23.23
C VAL A 176 24.49 -6.99 22.81
N LYS A 177 24.77 -7.02 21.51
CA LYS A 177 26.05 -7.53 20.98
C LYS A 177 27.25 -6.73 21.49
N SER A 178 27.09 -5.42 21.66
CA SER A 178 28.13 -4.55 22.22
C SER A 178 28.22 -4.60 23.75
N GLY A 179 27.42 -5.44 24.41
CA GLY A 179 27.42 -5.57 25.88
C GLY A 179 26.75 -4.42 26.64
N ALA A 180 26.22 -3.39 25.95
CA ALA A 180 25.55 -2.26 26.59
C ALA A 180 24.20 -2.65 27.22
N LYS A 181 23.60 -3.76 26.76
CA LYS A 181 22.38 -4.34 27.31
C LYS A 181 22.52 -5.85 27.44
N ALA A 182 21.98 -6.42 28.52
CA ALA A 182 22.04 -7.87 28.73
C ALA A 182 21.08 -8.66 27.83
N ARG A 183 19.94 -8.08 27.42
CA ARG A 183 18.91 -8.79 26.62
C ARG A 183 18.26 -7.89 25.57
N PRO A 184 17.90 -8.43 24.39
CA PRO A 184 17.20 -7.65 23.36
C PRO A 184 15.81 -7.28 23.84
N TYR A 185 15.48 -5.99 23.80
CA TYR A 185 14.16 -5.50 24.14
C TYR A 185 13.29 -5.37 22.89
N PHE A 186 12.10 -5.97 22.90
CA PHE A 186 11.13 -5.76 21.82
C PHE A 186 10.46 -4.40 21.98
N PRO A 187 10.54 -3.51 20.98
CA PRO A 187 9.95 -2.18 21.10
C PRO A 187 8.44 -2.25 21.37
N LYS A 188 7.99 -1.57 22.44
CA LYS A 188 6.57 -1.36 22.72
C LYS A 188 5.89 -0.65 21.55
N ARG A 189 4.58 -0.89 21.37
CA ARG A 189 3.76 -0.24 20.32
C ARG A 189 3.87 1.29 20.35
N ALA A 190 3.89 1.89 21.54
CA ALA A 190 4.05 3.33 21.72
C ALA A 190 5.39 3.85 21.17
N ALA A 191 6.49 3.15 21.45
CA ALA A 191 7.82 3.52 20.95
C ALA A 191 7.90 3.44 19.42
N VAL A 192 7.33 2.38 18.83
CA VAL A 192 7.25 2.25 17.36
C VAL A 192 6.42 3.39 16.77
N LYS A 193 5.28 3.73 17.37
CA LYS A 193 4.42 4.83 16.90
C LYS A 193 5.18 6.16 16.94
N LEU A 194 5.87 6.46 18.04
CA LEU A 194 6.68 7.68 18.18
C LEU A 194 7.79 7.74 17.13
N ALA A 195 8.53 6.64 16.94
CA ALA A 195 9.57 6.56 15.92
C ALA A 195 9.02 6.74 14.49
N THR A 196 7.85 6.17 14.19
CA THR A 196 7.21 6.38 12.88
C THR A 196 6.74 7.82 12.68
N MET A 197 6.30 8.49 13.75
CA MET A 197 5.95 9.91 13.68
C MET A 197 7.19 10.77 13.47
N ALA A 198 8.28 10.49 14.18
CA ALA A 198 9.57 11.16 13.96
C ALA A 198 10.06 11.00 12.52
N ASP A 199 10.06 9.78 11.96
CA ASP A 199 10.42 9.52 10.55
C ASP A 199 9.52 10.31 9.58
N THR A 200 8.22 10.43 9.86
CA THR A 200 7.34 11.28 9.03
C THR A 200 7.67 12.77 9.12
N PHE A 201 8.02 13.29 10.30
CA PHE A 201 8.39 14.69 10.47
C PHE A 201 9.71 15.00 9.79
N SER A 202 10.74 14.17 9.97
CA SER A 202 12.04 14.32 9.30
C SER A 202 11.86 14.38 7.78
N ARG A 203 11.08 13.47 7.20
CA ARG A 203 10.82 13.46 5.75
C ARG A 203 10.03 14.66 5.26
N LEU A 204 9.05 15.14 6.02
CA LEU A 204 8.31 16.34 5.65
C LEU A 204 9.22 17.58 5.67
N ASN A 205 10.10 17.64 6.66
CA ASN A 205 11.09 18.71 6.78
C ASN A 205 12.13 18.66 5.65
N GLU A 206 12.63 17.47 5.30
CA GLU A 206 13.55 17.29 4.17
C GLU A 206 12.92 17.68 2.82
N LYS A 207 11.65 17.32 2.60
CA LYS A 207 10.97 17.55 1.31
C LYS A 207 10.45 18.96 1.09
N GLY A 208 10.03 19.64 2.15
CA GLY A 208 9.36 20.93 2.01
C GLY A 208 9.55 21.87 3.20
N GLY A 209 10.59 21.61 3.99
CA GLY A 209 10.99 22.42 5.13
C GLY A 209 9.90 22.56 6.19
N LYS A 210 10.01 23.66 6.94
CA LYS A 210 9.07 24.04 7.99
C LYS A 210 7.64 24.19 7.45
N ALA A 211 7.46 24.77 6.27
CA ALA A 211 6.13 24.99 5.69
C ALA A 211 5.37 23.68 5.41
N ALA A 212 6.05 22.61 5.01
CA ALA A 212 5.42 21.30 4.84
C ALA A 212 5.02 20.66 6.17
N VAL A 213 5.87 20.81 7.19
CA VAL A 213 5.61 20.34 8.56
C VAL A 213 4.40 21.08 9.15
N ASP A 214 4.34 22.40 9.03
CA ASP A 214 3.25 23.22 9.55
C ASP A 214 1.92 22.86 8.88
N ARG A 215 1.90 22.71 7.55
CA ARG A 215 0.72 22.24 6.82
C ARG A 215 0.23 20.87 7.32
N TYR A 216 1.17 19.96 7.62
CA TYR A 216 0.83 18.66 8.16
C TYR A 216 0.24 18.76 9.58
N ILE A 217 0.82 19.59 10.45
CA ILE A 217 0.31 19.82 11.81
C ILE A 217 -1.09 20.44 11.76
N ILE A 218 -1.31 21.46 10.94
CA ILE A 218 -2.63 22.10 10.76
C ILE A 218 -3.66 21.06 10.33
N ARG A 219 -3.34 20.23 9.33
CA ARG A 219 -4.21 19.15 8.86
C ARG A 219 -4.53 18.13 9.96
N LYS A 220 -3.58 17.86 10.85
CA LYS A 220 -3.77 16.94 11.99
C LYS A 220 -4.54 17.54 13.15
N ARG A 221 -4.53 18.87 13.33
CA ARG A 221 -5.35 19.56 14.34
C ARG A 221 -6.82 19.66 13.93
N LYS A 222 -7.11 19.74 12.63
CA LYS A 222 -8.48 19.82 12.09
C LYS A 222 -9.24 18.49 12.11
N LYS A 223 -8.60 17.38 12.48
CA LYS A 223 -9.15 16.02 12.40
C LYS A 223 -9.17 15.39 13.78
#